data_AF-A0A3P8JEW4-F1
#
_entry.id   AF-A0A3P8JEW4-F1
#
_cell.length_a   1.000
_cell.length_b   1.000
_cell.length_c   1.000
_cell.angle_alpha   90.00
_cell.angle_beta   90.00
_cell.angle_gamma   90.00
#
_symmetry.space_group_name_H-M   'P 1'
#
loop_
_entity.id
_entity.type
_entity.pdbx_description
1 polymer ?
#
loop_
_entity_poly.entity_id
_entity_poly.type
_entity_poly.pdbx_seq_one_letter_code
_entity_poly.pdbx_strand_id
1 'polypeptide(L)'
;MELITDAEGAVAPRLSDVALTEEEAVADFATMIRNIVRMLCAGLVHGDLSEFNVLLDAQGPVIIDLPQAVDAAANNHAQSMFERDVNNITAYYGQFAPQLLKTRYAKEIWMLYEDGKLTPETPLTGLFVEEVHAVDMDSLMDEIIAAEDEFYDRQRAAKERDDE
;
A
#
# COMPACT_ATOMS: atom_id res chain seq x y z
N MET A 1 3.03 1.89 26.39
CA MET A 1 3.27 0.71 25.54
C MET A 1 2.98 -0.51 26.38
N GLU A 2 2.14 -1.41 25.89
CA GLU A 2 1.79 -2.68 26.53
C GLU A 2 2.85 -3.73 26.16
N LEU A 3 3.13 -4.68 27.07
CA LEU A 3 4.06 -5.78 26.81
C LEU A 3 3.32 -6.87 26.02
N ILE A 4 3.84 -7.20 24.84
CA ILE A 4 3.31 -8.31 24.02
C ILE A 4 4.06 -9.58 24.40
N THR A 5 3.31 -10.63 24.78
CA THR A 5 3.85 -11.90 25.25
C THR A 5 3.47 -13.06 24.34
N ASP A 6 4.36 -14.03 24.20
CA ASP A 6 4.07 -15.30 23.51
C ASP A 6 3.18 -16.24 24.36
N ALA A 7 2.95 -17.45 23.85
CA ALA A 7 2.13 -18.47 24.50
C ALA A 7 2.69 -18.95 25.86
N GLU A 8 3.95 -18.66 26.16
CA GLU A 8 4.68 -19.09 27.36
C GLU A 8 4.83 -17.95 28.38
N GLY A 9 4.33 -16.74 28.05
CA GLY A 9 4.42 -15.55 28.88
C GLY A 9 5.77 -14.84 28.80
N ALA A 10 6.63 -15.22 27.85
CA ALA A 10 7.87 -14.53 27.53
C ALA A 10 7.61 -13.41 26.51
N VAL A 11 8.61 -12.54 26.27
CA VAL A 11 8.49 -11.46 25.28
C VAL A 11 8.25 -12.07 23.90
N ALA A 12 7.20 -11.63 23.22
CA ALA A 12 6.86 -12.14 21.90
C ALA A 12 8.05 -12.02 20.94
N PRO A 13 8.45 -13.11 20.25
CA PRO A 13 9.54 -13.07 19.29
C PRO A 13 9.17 -12.22 18.08
N ARG A 14 10.19 -11.69 17.39
CA ARG A 14 9.98 -11.03 16.10
C ARG A 14 9.67 -12.08 15.05
N LEU A 15 8.88 -11.69 14.06
CA LEU A 15 8.58 -12.55 12.93
C LEU A 15 9.88 -13.01 12.24
N SER A 16 10.89 -12.13 12.11
CA SER A 16 12.22 -12.48 11.57
C SER A 16 12.92 -13.65 12.26
N ASP A 17 12.61 -13.91 13.53
CA ASP A 17 13.30 -14.89 14.36
C ASP A 17 12.55 -16.23 14.46
N VAL A 18 11.39 -16.34 13.80
CA VAL A 18 10.52 -17.51 13.83
C VAL A 18 10.60 -18.26 12.49
N ALA A 19 10.68 -19.60 12.56
CA ALA A 19 10.50 -20.46 11.40
C ALA A 19 9.06 -21.00 11.40
N LEU A 20 8.35 -20.78 10.29
CA LEU A 20 6.95 -21.17 10.15
C LEU A 20 6.81 -22.40 9.25
N THR A 21 5.79 -23.22 9.53
CA THR A 21 5.30 -24.20 8.56
C THR A 21 4.52 -23.50 7.45
N GLU A 22 4.30 -24.19 6.33
CA GLU A 22 3.50 -23.65 5.24
C GLU A 22 2.07 -23.30 5.69
N GLU A 23 1.44 -24.16 6.51
CA GLU A 23 0.09 -23.91 7.02
C GLU A 23 0.03 -22.70 7.97
N GLU A 24 0.99 -22.58 8.88
CA GLU A 24 1.10 -21.42 9.78
C GLU A 24 1.35 -20.13 8.99
N ALA A 25 2.25 -20.16 8.02
CA ALA A 25 2.55 -18.99 7.19
C ALA A 25 1.31 -18.47 6.44
N VAL A 26 0.47 -19.37 5.91
CA VAL A 26 -0.77 -18.98 5.23
C VAL A 26 -1.79 -18.38 6.22
N ALA A 27 -1.95 -18.98 7.40
CA ALA A 27 -2.87 -18.51 8.42
C ALA A 27 -2.45 -17.14 9.00
N ASP A 28 -1.18 -16.99 9.33
CA ASP A 28 -0.61 -15.75 9.86
C ASP A 28 -0.63 -14.65 8.83
N PHE A 29 -0.29 -14.95 7.57
CA PHE A 29 -0.38 -13.99 6.48
C PHE A 29 -1.81 -13.43 6.33
N ALA A 30 -2.83 -14.28 6.41
CA ALA A 30 -4.22 -13.81 6.36
C ALA A 30 -4.56 -12.87 7.53
N THR A 31 -4.03 -13.14 8.73
CA THR A 31 -4.17 -12.26 9.90
C THR A 31 -3.43 -10.94 9.71
N MET A 32 -2.21 -11.01 9.18
CA MET A 32 -1.40 -9.85 8.87
C MET A 32 -2.08 -8.91 7.87
N ILE A 33 -2.62 -9.46 6.77
CA ILE A 33 -3.36 -8.67 5.78
C ILE A 33 -4.57 -7.96 6.42
N ARG A 34 -5.31 -8.64 7.31
CA ARG A 34 -6.41 -7.99 8.05
C ARG A 34 -5.93 -6.84 8.93
N ASN A 35 -4.78 -6.99 9.59
CA ASN A 35 -4.19 -5.92 10.40
C ASN A 35 -3.75 -4.73 9.54
N ILE A 36 -3.15 -4.98 8.37
CA ILE A 36 -2.80 -3.93 7.40
C ILE A 36 -4.05 -3.19 6.90
N VAL A 37 -5.13 -3.91 6.56
CA VAL A 37 -6.40 -3.30 6.16
C VAL A 37 -6.97 -2.42 7.28
N ARG A 38 -6.92 -2.88 8.54
CA ARG A 38 -7.39 -2.10 9.69
C ARG A 38 -6.58 -0.81 9.86
N MET A 39 -5.26 -0.86 9.69
CA MET A 39 -4.41 0.34 9.70
C MET A 39 -4.81 1.32 8.59
N LEU A 40 -4.98 0.83 7.35
CA LEU A 40 -5.37 1.67 6.23
C LEU A 40 -6.76 2.29 6.44
N CYS A 41 -7.72 1.51 6.96
CA CYS A 41 -9.05 2.02 7.32
C CYS A 41 -9.01 3.09 8.43
N ALA A 42 -7.99 3.05 9.29
CA ALA A 42 -7.73 4.10 10.28
C ALA A 42 -6.99 5.32 9.68
N GLY A 43 -6.75 5.34 8.36
CA GLY A 43 -6.06 6.40 7.65
C GLY A 43 -4.53 6.31 7.75
N LEU A 44 -3.97 5.16 8.15
CA LEU A 44 -2.54 5.01 8.41
C LEU A 44 -1.89 4.00 7.46
N VAL A 45 -0.77 4.40 6.88
CA VAL A 45 0.19 3.51 6.22
C VAL A 45 1.42 3.41 7.12
N HIS A 46 1.93 2.20 7.37
CA HIS A 46 3.06 2.00 8.27
C HIS A 46 4.33 2.69 7.79
N GLY A 47 4.61 2.60 6.49
CA GLY A 47 5.72 3.28 5.85
C GLY A 47 7.09 2.64 6.00
N ASP A 48 7.20 1.53 6.73
CA ASP A 48 8.44 0.75 6.90
C ASP A 48 8.13 -0.69 7.37
N LEU A 49 7.03 -1.26 6.86
CA LEU A 49 6.59 -2.57 7.34
C LEU A 49 7.49 -3.68 6.78
N SER A 50 8.00 -4.51 7.68
CA SER A 50 8.84 -5.67 7.40
C SER A 50 8.70 -6.69 8.53
N GLU A 51 9.27 -7.88 8.36
CA GLU A 51 9.33 -8.94 9.37
C GLU A 51 10.02 -8.53 10.68
N PHE A 52 10.81 -7.46 10.65
CA PHE A 52 11.49 -6.93 11.84
C PHE A 52 10.57 -6.05 12.70
N ASN A 53 9.52 -5.50 12.10
CA ASN A 53 8.53 -4.61 12.72
C ASN A 53 7.21 -5.35 13.03
N VAL A 54 7.30 -6.68 13.16
CA VAL A 54 6.18 -7.56 13.49
C VAL A 54 6.61 -8.48 14.63
N LEU A 55 5.78 -8.54 15.68
CA LEU A 55 5.90 -9.52 16.75
C LEU A 55 4.89 -10.64 16.54
N LEU A 56 5.23 -11.86 16.94
CA LEU A 56 4.32 -13.00 16.90
C LEU A 56 3.88 -13.32 18.33
N ASP A 57 2.62 -13.01 18.65
CA ASP A 57 2.02 -13.34 19.94
C ASP A 57 1.20 -14.64 19.85
N ALA A 58 0.59 -15.06 20.96
CA ALA A 58 -0.22 -16.29 21.01
C ALA A 58 -1.49 -16.25 20.13
N GLN A 59 -1.92 -15.08 19.68
CA GLN A 59 -3.10 -14.85 18.85
C GLN A 59 -2.75 -14.54 17.39
N GLY A 60 -1.49 -14.25 17.09
CA GLY A 60 -0.97 -14.08 15.73
C GLY A 60 0.00 -12.89 15.60
N PRO A 61 0.23 -12.42 14.37
CA PRO A 61 1.18 -11.34 14.13
C PRO A 61 0.63 -9.97 14.55
N VAL A 62 1.45 -9.19 15.25
CA VAL A 62 1.16 -7.84 15.73
C VAL A 62 2.16 -6.85 15.14
N ILE A 63 1.66 -5.81 14.49
CA ILE A 63 2.46 -4.75 13.89
C ILE A 63 2.92 -3.78 14.98
N ILE A 64 4.20 -3.42 14.99
CA ILE A 64 4.82 -2.50 15.95
C ILE A 64 5.60 -1.40 15.22
N ASP A 65 6.10 -0.40 15.98
CA ASP A 65 6.98 0.66 15.48
C ASP A 65 6.34 1.63 14.45
N LEU A 66 5.32 2.37 14.92
CA LEU A 66 4.59 3.38 14.16
C LEU A 66 5.20 4.81 14.03
N PRO A 67 6.41 5.20 14.53
CA PRO A 67 6.93 6.55 14.33
C PRO A 67 7.08 6.98 12.87
N GLN A 68 7.22 6.02 11.95
CA GLN A 68 7.32 6.26 10.50
C GLN A 68 5.97 6.19 9.78
N ALA A 69 4.87 5.96 10.51
CA ALA A 69 3.55 5.88 9.92
C ALA A 69 3.13 7.23 9.32
N VAL A 70 2.52 7.16 8.14
CA VAL A 70 2.07 8.33 7.38
C VAL A 70 0.56 8.28 7.17
N ASP A 71 -0.03 9.46 7.02
CA ASP A 71 -1.44 9.61 6.67
C ASP A 71 -1.68 9.16 5.23
N ALA A 72 -2.61 8.22 5.05
CA ALA A 72 -2.92 7.59 3.77
C ALA A 72 -3.55 8.55 2.76
N ALA A 73 -4.26 9.58 3.23
CA ALA A 73 -4.97 10.55 2.39
C ALA A 73 -4.15 11.83 2.16
N ALA A 74 -3.30 12.22 3.11
CA ALA A 74 -2.55 13.48 3.04
C ALA A 74 -1.15 13.34 2.43
N ASN A 75 -0.64 12.12 2.22
CA ASN A 75 0.69 11.88 1.66
C ASN A 75 0.62 11.32 0.24
N ASN A 76 1.14 12.05 -0.74
CA ASN A 76 1.20 11.63 -2.15
C ASN A 76 1.99 10.33 -2.38
N HIS A 77 2.86 9.94 -1.45
CA HIS A 77 3.64 8.71 -1.50
C HIS A 77 3.00 7.56 -0.70
N ALA A 78 1.83 7.77 -0.09
CA ALA A 78 1.17 6.75 0.72
C ALA A 78 0.90 5.46 -0.06
N GLN A 79 0.46 5.55 -1.31
CA GLN A 79 0.22 4.38 -2.17
C GLN A 79 1.46 3.53 -2.33
N SER A 80 2.57 4.13 -2.79
CA SER A 80 3.80 3.37 -3.06
C SER A 80 4.44 2.83 -1.78
N MET A 81 4.32 3.55 -0.67
CA MET A 81 4.73 3.06 0.65
C MET A 81 3.88 1.88 1.11
N PHE A 82 2.56 1.95 0.96
CA PHE A 82 1.63 0.86 1.27
C PHE A 82 1.90 -0.38 0.42
N GLU A 83 2.09 -0.19 -0.89
CA GLU A 83 2.42 -1.30 -1.78
C GLU A 83 3.73 -1.97 -1.39
N ARG A 84 4.76 -1.18 -1.03
CA ARG A 84 6.02 -1.72 -0.53
C ARG A 84 5.84 -2.52 0.75
N ASP A 85 5.10 -1.98 1.72
CA ASP A 85 4.82 -2.62 3.01
C ASP A 85 4.16 -3.98 2.83
N VAL A 86 3.08 -4.04 2.02
CA VAL A 86 2.36 -5.30 1.74
C VAL A 86 3.25 -6.29 0.97
N ASN A 87 4.05 -5.80 0.02
CA ASN A 87 4.94 -6.66 -0.77
C ASN A 87 6.10 -7.23 0.07
N ASN A 88 6.66 -6.47 1.00
CA ASN A 88 7.68 -6.97 1.93
C ASN A 88 7.14 -8.13 2.77
N ILE A 89 5.94 -7.95 3.34
CA ILE A 89 5.26 -9.00 4.11
C ILE A 89 4.94 -10.22 3.22
N THR A 90 4.41 -9.99 2.02
CA THR A 90 4.11 -11.07 1.07
C THR A 90 5.37 -11.83 0.66
N ALA A 91 6.49 -11.13 0.47
CA ALA A 91 7.78 -11.73 0.15
C ALA A 91 8.31 -12.57 1.31
N TYR A 92 8.22 -12.08 2.55
CA TYR A 92 8.63 -12.82 3.73
C TYR A 92 7.85 -14.13 3.90
N TYR A 93 6.50 -14.06 3.95
CA TYR A 93 5.68 -15.27 4.08
C TYR A 93 5.79 -16.18 2.84
N GLY A 94 6.06 -15.60 1.67
CA GLY A 94 6.31 -16.33 0.43
C GLY A 94 7.56 -17.21 0.44
N GLN A 95 8.49 -17.01 1.39
CA GLN A 95 9.62 -17.91 1.60
C GLN A 95 9.17 -19.27 2.14
N PHE A 96 8.07 -19.30 2.90
CA PHE A 96 7.49 -20.50 3.50
C PHE A 96 6.31 -21.05 2.67
N ALA A 97 5.53 -20.16 2.06
CA ALA A 97 4.35 -20.49 1.25
C ALA A 97 4.42 -19.80 -0.13
N PRO A 98 5.10 -20.40 -1.12
CA PRO A 98 5.36 -19.79 -2.44
C PRO A 98 4.10 -19.38 -3.23
N GLN A 99 2.95 -19.99 -2.93
CA GLN A 99 1.65 -19.62 -3.48
C GLN A 99 1.27 -18.16 -3.19
N LEU A 100 1.72 -17.59 -2.06
CA LEU A 100 1.41 -16.21 -1.67
C LEU A 100 2.05 -15.19 -2.61
N LEU A 101 3.20 -15.50 -3.22
CA LEU A 101 3.89 -14.62 -4.17
C LEU A 101 3.08 -14.36 -5.46
N LYS A 102 2.10 -15.22 -5.75
CA LYS A 102 1.19 -15.06 -6.89
C LYS A 102 0.03 -14.11 -6.60
N THR A 103 -0.18 -13.78 -5.33
CA THR A 103 -1.27 -12.88 -4.92
C THR A 103 -0.87 -11.41 -5.12
N ARG A 104 -1.88 -10.54 -5.17
CA ARG A 104 -1.74 -9.11 -5.44
C ARG A 104 -2.58 -8.27 -4.47
N TYR A 105 -2.50 -8.59 -3.18
CA TYR A 105 -3.25 -7.90 -2.12
C TYR A 105 -2.99 -6.40 -2.07
N ALA A 106 -1.76 -5.96 -2.31
CA ALA A 106 -1.40 -4.54 -2.28
C ALA A 106 -2.30 -3.69 -3.19
N LYS A 107 -2.42 -4.10 -4.46
CA LYS A 107 -3.22 -3.39 -5.46
C LYS A 107 -4.72 -3.51 -5.19
N GLU A 108 -5.19 -4.72 -4.83
CA GLU A 108 -6.60 -4.96 -4.51
C GLU A 108 -7.08 -4.09 -3.34
N ILE A 109 -6.31 -4.05 -2.25
CA ILE A 109 -6.66 -3.28 -1.05
C ILE A 109 -6.64 -1.78 -1.35
N TRP A 110 -5.61 -1.29 -2.05
CA TRP A 110 -5.50 0.12 -2.37
C TRP A 110 -6.65 0.59 -3.29
N MET A 111 -6.98 -0.18 -4.33
CA MET A 111 -8.11 0.13 -5.20
C MET A 111 -9.43 0.24 -4.42
N LEU A 112 -9.69 -0.71 -3.51
CA LEU A 112 -10.90 -0.68 -2.67
C LEU A 112 -10.91 0.54 -1.72
N TYR A 113 -9.73 0.96 -1.25
CA TYR A 113 -9.58 2.14 -0.41
C TYR A 113 -9.88 3.43 -1.20
N GLU A 114 -9.31 3.60 -2.39
CA GLU A 114 -9.56 4.75 -3.26
C GLU A 114 -11.02 4.85 -3.68
N ASP A 115 -11.66 3.70 -3.94
CA ASP A 115 -13.09 3.61 -4.25
C ASP A 115 -14.00 3.89 -3.04
N GLY A 116 -13.45 4.06 -1.83
CA GLY A 116 -14.21 4.26 -0.59
C GLY A 116 -15.03 3.03 -0.17
N LYS A 117 -14.69 1.85 -0.69
CA LYS A 117 -15.39 0.57 -0.43
C LYS A 117 -14.68 -0.29 0.60
N LEU A 118 -13.43 0.02 0.94
CA LEU A 118 -12.66 -0.74 1.90
C LEU A 118 -13.23 -0.58 3.31
N THR A 119 -13.50 -1.72 3.93
CA THR A 119 -13.86 -1.86 5.35
C THR A 119 -13.00 -2.96 5.98
N PRO A 120 -12.84 -2.98 7.32
CA PRO A 120 -12.07 -4.02 8.00
C PRO A 120 -12.51 -5.46 7.72
N GLU A 121 -13.76 -5.64 7.30
CA GLU A 121 -14.39 -6.94 7.03
C GLU A 121 -14.58 -7.19 5.52
N THR A 122 -14.00 -6.34 4.66
CA THR A 122 -14.12 -6.51 3.21
C THR A 122 -13.44 -7.81 2.78
N PRO A 123 -14.15 -8.71 2.07
CA PRO A 123 -13.54 -9.93 1.60
C PRO A 123 -12.49 -9.61 0.54
N LEU A 124 -11.27 -10.08 0.75
CA LEU A 124 -10.16 -9.96 -0.19
C LEU A 124 -9.90 -11.31 -0.85
N THR A 125 -9.60 -11.28 -2.14
CA THR A 125 -9.37 -12.48 -2.95
C THR A 125 -7.89 -12.74 -3.17
N GLY A 126 -7.04 -11.72 -3.04
CA GLY A 126 -5.65 -11.73 -3.44
C GLY A 126 -5.47 -11.81 -4.97
N LEU A 127 -6.55 -11.78 -5.75
CA LEU A 127 -6.57 -11.91 -7.19
C LEU A 127 -6.90 -10.54 -7.80
N PHE A 128 -5.87 -9.75 -8.08
CA PHE A 128 -6.03 -8.47 -8.75
C PHE A 128 -5.70 -8.59 -10.24
N VAL A 129 -6.65 -8.22 -11.09
CA VAL A 129 -6.42 -8.04 -12.53
C VAL A 129 -6.22 -6.55 -12.77
N GLU A 130 -5.01 -6.18 -13.15
CA GLU A 130 -4.70 -4.80 -13.49
C GLU A 130 -5.32 -4.48 -14.85
N GLU A 131 -6.37 -3.65 -14.86
CA GLU A 131 -6.85 -3.04 -16.09
C GLU A 131 -5.83 -1.98 -16.51
N VAL A 132 -4.85 -2.40 -17.32
CA VAL A 132 -3.90 -1.48 -17.96
C VAL A 132 -4.67 -0.65 -18.99
N HIS A 133 -5.27 0.45 -18.53
CA HIS A 133 -5.75 1.48 -19.44
C HIS A 133 -4.51 2.19 -20.00
N ALA A 134 -4.22 1.94 -21.27
CA ALA A 134 -3.23 2.73 -22.00
C ALA A 134 -3.75 4.17 -22.06
N VAL A 135 -3.19 5.04 -21.22
CA VAL A 135 -3.41 6.47 -21.33
C VAL A 135 -2.72 6.91 -22.62
N ASP A 136 -3.49 7.49 -23.54
CA ASP A 136 -2.97 8.07 -24.77
C ASP A 136 -2.19 9.34 -24.44
N MET A 137 -0.89 9.15 -24.18
CA MET A 137 0.03 10.24 -23.85
C MET A 137 0.19 11.24 -25.00
N ASP A 138 -0.06 10.82 -26.25
CA ASP A 138 0.01 11.71 -27.41
C ASP A 138 -1.16 12.69 -27.38
N SER A 139 -2.37 12.21 -27.08
CA SER A 139 -3.56 13.06 -26.93
C SER A 139 -3.41 14.09 -25.81
N LEU A 140 -2.81 13.72 -24.67
CA LEU A 140 -2.55 14.65 -23.56
C LEU A 140 -1.49 15.70 -23.92
N MET A 141 -0.45 15.30 -24.66
CA MET A 141 0.61 16.21 -25.08
C MET A 141 0.07 17.22 -26.12
N ASP A 142 -0.80 16.77 -27.03
CA ASP A 142 -1.45 17.62 -28.03
C ASP A 142 -2.32 18.70 -27.37
N GLU A 143 -3.06 18.37 -26.31
CA GLU A 143 -3.86 19.35 -25.55
C GLU A 143 -2.99 20.42 -24.87
N ILE A 144 -1.85 20.03 -24.29
CA ILE A 144 -0.92 20.96 -23.63
C ILE A 144 -0.30 21.91 -24.66
N ILE A 145 0.15 21.38 -25.80
CA ILE A 145 0.76 22.17 -26.87
C ILE A 145 -0.26 23.15 -27.45
N ALA A 146 -1.49 22.70 -27.72
CA ALA A 146 -2.55 23.58 -28.22
C ALA A 146 -2.89 24.72 -27.25
N ALA A 147 -2.92 24.45 -25.94
CA ALA A 147 -3.13 25.46 -24.92
C ALA A 147 -1.97 26.48 -24.83
N GLU A 148 -0.73 26.02 -25.02
CA GLU A 148 0.46 26.88 -25.02
C GLU A 148 0.49 27.80 -26.25
N ASP A 149 0.18 27.27 -27.44
CA ASP A 149 0.09 28.04 -28.68
C ASP A 149 -0.99 29.13 -28.59
N GLU A 150 -2.18 28.80 -28.09
CA GLU A 150 -3.26 29.77 -27.91
C GLU A 150 -2.87 30.89 -26.93
N PHE A 151 -2.11 30.56 -25.88
CA PHE A 151 -1.60 31.55 -24.92
C PHE A 151 -0.59 32.51 -25.56
N TYR A 152 0.33 32.01 -26.40
CA TYR A 152 1.28 32.86 -27.12
C TYR A 152 0.60 33.76 -28.15
N ASP A 153 -0.40 33.25 -28.87
CA ASP A 153 -1.15 34.03 -29.85
C ASP A 153 -1.91 35.19 -29.19
N ARG A 154 -2.55 34.95 -28.04
CA ARG A 154 -3.19 36.02 -27.26
C ARG A 154 -2.17 37.06 -26.77
N GLN A 155 -0.97 36.63 -26.35
CA GLN A 155 0.09 37.55 -25.92
C GLN A 155 0.62 38.43 -27.07
N ARG A 156 0.77 37.85 -28.27
CA ARG A 156 1.18 38.61 -29.47
C ARG A 156 0.12 39.63 -29.87
N ALA A 157 -1.14 39.21 -29.93
CA ALA A 157 -2.25 40.11 -30.24
C ALA A 157 -2.43 41.23 -29.20
N ALA A 158 -2.09 40.98 -27.93
CA ALA A 158 -2.11 42.02 -26.89
C ALA A 158 -0.95 43.02 -27.06
N LYS A 159 0.26 42.55 -27.37
CA LYS A 159 1.41 43.44 -27.64
C LYS A 159 1.21 44.31 -28.88
N GLU A 160 0.68 43.75 -29.96
CA GLU A 160 0.42 44.51 -31.19
C GLU A 160 -0.63 45.62 -30.99
N ARG A 161 -1.54 45.48 -30.02
CA ARG A 161 -2.53 46.51 -29.66
C ARG A 161 -1.99 47.61 -28.76
N ASP A 162 -0.91 47.37 -28.02
CA ASP A 162 -0.27 48.36 -27.16
C ASP A 162 0.80 49.17 -27.90
N ASP A 163 1.28 48.69 -29.07
CA ASP A 163 2.28 49.35 -29.93
C ASP A 163 1.67 50.25 -31.04
N GLU A 164 0.33 50.37 -31.14
CA GLU A 164 -0.44 51.30 -32.01
C GLU A 164 -0.95 52.55 -31.26
#